data_AF-A0A7Y0CVL7-F1
#
_entry.id   AF-A0A7Y0CVL7-F1
#
_cell.length_a   1.000
_cell.length_b   1.000
_cell.length_c   1.000
_cell.angle_alpha   90.00
_cell.angle_beta   90.00
_cell.angle_gamma   90.00
#
_symmetry.space_group_name_H-M   'P 1'
#
loop_
_entity.id
_entity.type
_entity.pdbx_description
1 polymer ?
#
loop_
_entity_poly.entity_id
_entity_poly.type
_entity_poly.pdbx_seq_one_letter_code
_entity_poly.pdbx_strand_id
1 'polypeptide(L)'
;MTDHPTPTPSSATSRANEQDAVVQACVHIDAAARQLEAAANGDVFSSLLGLAGLLTLIRGGINPTLRAVVNPGDRLGPIAHVDRALFLLDSAHPSIAPADLLVWNLRLADLRDALPDALLAAWAGRP
;
A
#
# COMPACT_ATOMS: atom_id res chain seq x y z
N MET A 1 35.76 12.66 35.74
CA MET A 1 35.53 12.76 34.29
C MET A 1 34.92 11.45 33.84
N THR A 2 33.62 11.44 33.61
CA THR A 2 32.90 10.32 32.98
C THR A 2 32.03 10.94 31.91
N ASP A 3 32.54 10.92 30.68
CA ASP A 3 31.79 11.34 29.49
C ASP A 3 30.71 10.29 29.22
N HIS A 4 29.46 10.71 29.37
CA HIS A 4 28.30 9.92 28.97
C HIS A 4 28.02 10.23 27.49
N PRO A 5 28.07 9.25 26.57
CA PRO A 5 27.70 9.50 25.20
C PRO A 5 26.17 9.67 25.16
N THR A 6 25.71 10.91 24.96
CA THR A 6 24.30 11.19 24.69
C THR A 6 23.94 10.54 23.35
N PRO A 7 22.95 9.64 23.28
CA PRO A 7 22.50 9.09 22.00
C PRO A 7 21.86 10.21 21.18
N THR A 8 22.43 10.47 20.01
CA THR A 8 21.93 11.47 19.06
C THR A 8 20.48 11.15 18.65
N PRO A 9 19.51 12.08 18.82
CA PRO A 9 18.08 11.83 18.56
C PRO A 9 17.71 11.69 17.07
N SER A 10 18.65 11.92 16.15
CA SER A 10 18.38 12.02 14.71
C SER A 10 18.13 10.67 14.02
N SER A 11 18.71 9.57 14.52
CA SER A 11 18.56 8.25 13.90
C SER A 11 17.33 7.49 14.38
N ALA A 12 16.91 7.71 15.63
CA ALA A 12 15.72 7.08 16.19
C ALA A 12 14.41 7.66 15.59
N THR A 13 14.40 8.97 15.32
CA THR A 13 13.29 9.66 14.65
C THR A 13 13.19 9.31 13.16
N SER A 14 14.31 9.19 12.45
CA SER A 14 14.32 8.72 11.04
C SER A 14 13.75 7.31 10.92
N ARG A 15 14.22 6.38 11.77
CA ARG A 15 13.72 5.00 11.78
C ARG A 15 12.22 4.91 12.09
N ALA A 16 11.72 5.72 13.03
CA ALA A 16 10.30 5.79 13.32
C ALA A 16 9.49 6.29 12.11
N ASN A 17 9.91 7.39 11.48
CA ASN A 17 9.26 7.95 10.29
C ASN A 17 9.28 6.99 9.09
N GLU A 18 10.32 6.16 8.94
CA GLU A 18 10.45 5.16 7.88
C GLU A 18 9.57 3.93 8.14
N GLN A 19 9.50 3.46 9.39
CA GLN A 19 8.55 2.43 9.79
C GLN A 19 7.11 2.91 9.55
N ASP A 20 6.86 4.19 9.82
CA ASP A 20 5.59 4.84 9.54
C ASP A 20 5.32 4.89 8.03
N ALA A 21 6.31 5.13 7.18
CA ALA A 21 6.12 5.15 5.72
C ALA A 21 5.66 3.80 5.16
N VAL A 22 6.27 2.68 5.59
CA VAL A 22 5.86 1.32 5.19
C VAL A 22 4.46 1.00 5.69
N VAL A 23 4.13 1.39 6.93
CA VAL A 23 2.79 1.22 7.49
C VAL A 23 1.76 2.03 6.69
N GLN A 24 2.05 3.29 6.38
CA GLN A 24 1.17 4.15 5.58
C GLN A 24 0.99 3.62 4.15
N ALA A 25 2.05 3.08 3.54
CA ALA A 25 1.94 2.43 2.23
C ALA A 25 0.94 1.27 2.29
N CYS A 26 1.07 0.38 3.28
CA CYS A 26 0.12 -0.71 3.49
C CYS A 26 -1.32 -0.22 3.76
N VAL A 27 -1.51 0.91 4.44
CA VAL A 27 -2.83 1.53 4.64
C VAL A 27 -3.43 1.94 3.29
N HIS A 28 -2.66 2.59 2.42
CA HIS A 28 -3.17 2.98 1.10
C HIS A 28 -3.46 1.76 0.21
N ILE A 29 -2.65 0.70 0.25
CA ILE A 29 -2.93 -0.54 -0.50
C ILE A 29 -4.23 -1.20 -0.01
N ASP A 30 -4.47 -1.25 1.30
CA ASP A 30 -5.71 -1.79 1.90
C ASP A 30 -6.94 -0.97 1.49
N ALA A 31 -6.82 0.36 1.48
CA ALA A 31 -7.88 1.26 1.05
C ALA A 31 -8.24 1.06 -0.44
N ALA A 32 -7.24 0.97 -1.32
CA ALA A 32 -7.47 0.66 -2.73
C ALA A 32 -8.18 -0.70 -2.91
N ALA A 33 -7.73 -1.74 -2.20
CA ALA A 33 -8.33 -3.07 -2.26
C ALA A 33 -9.82 -3.04 -1.89
N ARG A 34 -10.16 -2.39 -0.77
CA ARG A 34 -11.56 -2.27 -0.31
C ARG A 34 -12.44 -1.49 -1.27
N GLN A 35 -11.91 -0.43 -1.89
CA GLN A 35 -12.66 0.35 -2.87
C GLN A 35 -12.97 -0.48 -4.12
N LEU A 36 -12.02 -1.30 -4.58
CA LEU A 36 -12.23 -2.22 -5.71
C LEU A 36 -13.22 -3.33 -5.36
N GLU A 37 -13.12 -3.91 -4.15
CA GLU A 37 -14.07 -4.92 -3.65
C GLU A 37 -15.50 -4.35 -3.55
N ALA A 38 -15.65 -3.13 -3.02
CA ALA A 38 -16.94 -2.44 -2.98
C ALA A 38 -17.47 -2.13 -4.40
N ALA A 39 -16.59 -1.74 -5.32
CA ALA A 39 -16.95 -1.46 -6.71
C ALA A 39 -17.35 -2.72 -7.50
N ALA A 40 -16.83 -3.90 -7.12
CA ALA A 40 -17.25 -5.19 -7.65
C ALA A 40 -18.71 -5.53 -7.28
N ASN A 41 -19.28 -4.88 -6.25
CA ASN A 41 -20.69 -4.99 -5.87
C ASN A 41 -21.17 -6.45 -5.67
N GLY A 42 -20.29 -7.30 -5.12
CA GLY A 42 -20.58 -8.71 -4.88
C GLY A 42 -20.48 -9.63 -6.10
N ASP A 43 -20.08 -9.14 -7.27
CA ASP A 43 -19.78 -9.99 -8.43
C ASP A 43 -18.47 -10.77 -8.21
N VAL A 44 -18.62 -12.07 -7.97
CA VAL A 44 -17.51 -12.99 -7.70
C VAL A 44 -16.61 -13.24 -8.92
N PHE A 45 -17.08 -12.93 -10.12
CA PHE A 45 -16.30 -13.04 -11.36
C PHE A 45 -15.70 -11.70 -11.81
N SER A 46 -15.92 -10.64 -11.04
CA SER A 46 -15.41 -9.32 -11.35
C SER A 46 -13.88 -9.30 -11.34
N SER A 47 -13.28 -8.75 -12.39
CA SER A 47 -11.84 -8.47 -12.42
C SER A 47 -11.42 -7.53 -11.28
N LEU A 48 -12.31 -6.64 -10.82
CA LEU A 48 -12.07 -5.75 -9.68
C LEU A 48 -11.86 -6.54 -8.38
N LEU A 49 -12.60 -7.64 -8.18
CA LEU A 49 -12.43 -8.51 -7.02
C LEU A 49 -11.06 -9.22 -7.08
N GLY A 50 -10.66 -9.69 -8.27
CA GLY A 50 -9.33 -10.26 -8.48
C GLY A 50 -8.20 -9.27 -8.15
N LEU A 51 -8.34 -8.02 -8.61
CA LEU A 51 -7.38 -6.95 -8.31
C LEU A 51 -7.35 -6.60 -6.81
N ALA A 52 -8.50 -6.54 -6.14
CA ALA A 52 -8.57 -6.36 -4.70
C ALA A 52 -7.84 -7.48 -3.95
N GLY A 53 -7.97 -8.72 -4.41
CA GLY A 53 -7.24 -9.88 -3.90
C GLY A 53 -5.72 -9.74 -4.08
N LEU A 54 -5.25 -9.30 -5.25
CA LEU A 54 -3.82 -9.07 -5.50
C LEU A 54 -3.24 -7.96 -4.62
N LEU A 55 -3.95 -6.84 -4.46
CA LEU A 55 -3.55 -5.75 -3.54
C LEU A 55 -3.46 -6.26 -2.10
N THR A 56 -4.44 -7.06 -1.66
CA THR A 56 -4.45 -7.66 -0.32
C THR A 56 -3.26 -8.60 -0.11
N LEU A 57 -2.93 -9.40 -1.14
CA LEU A 57 -1.76 -10.30 -1.11
C LEU A 57 -0.45 -9.52 -1.00
N ILE A 58 -0.26 -8.48 -1.83
CA ILE A 58 0.92 -7.62 -1.79
C ILE A 58 1.06 -6.97 -0.42
N ARG A 59 -0.03 -6.40 0.10
CA ARG A 59 -0.07 -5.77 1.43
C ARG A 59 0.31 -6.77 2.52
N GLY A 60 -0.21 -8.00 2.46
CA GLY A 60 0.11 -9.06 3.41
C GLY A 60 1.57 -9.51 3.33
N GLY A 61 2.16 -9.50 2.14
CA GLY A 61 3.58 -9.75 1.92
C GLY A 61 4.50 -8.69 2.50
N ILE A 62 4.09 -7.41 2.44
CA ILE A 62 4.83 -6.29 3.03
C ILE A 62 4.67 -6.25 4.55
N ASN A 63 3.43 -6.33 5.04
CA ASN A 63 3.12 -6.28 6.46
C ASN A 63 1.89 -7.15 6.79
N PRO A 64 2.10 -8.39 7.26
CA PRO A 64 1.01 -9.32 7.56
C PRO A 64 0.25 -8.97 8.85
N THR A 65 0.88 -8.25 9.79
CA THR A 65 0.30 -7.94 11.10
C THR A 65 -0.59 -6.70 11.09
N LEU A 66 -0.44 -5.84 10.07
CA LEU A 66 -1.23 -4.62 9.99
C LEU A 66 -2.73 -4.93 9.85
N ARG A 67 -3.56 -4.16 10.55
CA ARG A 67 -5.01 -4.12 10.34
C ARG A 67 -5.35 -2.65 10.10
N ALA A 68 -5.33 -2.24 8.84
CA ALA A 68 -5.64 -0.86 8.48
C ALA A 68 -7.08 -0.54 8.88
N VAL A 69 -7.26 0.60 9.53
CA VAL A 69 -8.57 1.13 9.91
C VAL A 69 -9.09 1.95 8.74
N VAL A 70 -10.36 1.75 8.39
CA VAL A 70 -11.01 2.53 7.33
C VAL A 70 -11.09 3.99 7.77
N ASN A 71 -10.57 4.89 6.95
CA ASN A 71 -10.76 6.33 7.13
C ASN A 71 -12.01 6.78 6.36
N PRO A 72 -13.13 7.11 7.05
CA PRO A 72 -14.37 7.53 6.37
C PRO A 72 -14.24 8.89 5.68
N GLY A 73 -13.20 9.67 5.97
CA GLY A 73 -12.93 10.95 5.30
C GLY A 73 -12.03 10.85 4.08
N ASP A 74 -11.59 9.65 3.70
CA ASP A 74 -10.71 9.46 2.55
C ASP A 74 -11.45 9.71 1.23
N ARG A 75 -10.87 10.56 0.40
CA ARG A 75 -11.43 10.96 -0.91
C ARG A 75 -10.59 10.47 -2.08
N LEU A 76 -9.49 9.77 -1.81
CA LEU A 76 -8.63 9.24 -2.86
C LEU A 76 -9.32 8.06 -3.56
N GLY A 77 -9.14 7.98 -4.88
CA GLY A 77 -9.54 6.81 -5.66
C GLY A 77 -8.49 5.70 -5.60
N PRO A 78 -8.82 4.48 -6.09
CA PRO A 78 -7.95 3.30 -5.95
C PRO A 78 -6.56 3.50 -6.56
N ILE A 79 -6.51 4.15 -7.73
CA ILE A 79 -5.26 4.48 -8.41
C ILE A 79 -4.39 5.44 -7.56
N ALA A 80 -4.98 6.52 -7.03
CA ALA A 80 -4.24 7.50 -6.25
C ALA A 80 -3.69 6.90 -4.94
N HIS A 81 -4.42 5.94 -4.36
CA HIS A 81 -3.95 5.14 -3.26
C HIS A 81 -2.72 4.30 -3.62
N VAL A 82 -2.73 3.60 -4.75
CA VAL A 82 -1.60 2.79 -5.20
C VAL A 82 -0.39 3.68 -5.52
N ASP A 83 -0.59 4.81 -6.20
CA ASP A 83 0.48 5.80 -6.44
C ASP A 83 1.12 6.29 -5.15
N ARG A 84 0.29 6.58 -4.13
CA ARG A 84 0.78 7.04 -2.84
C ARG A 84 1.55 5.95 -2.11
N ALA A 85 1.11 4.70 -2.20
CA ALA A 85 1.82 3.56 -1.64
C ALA A 85 3.20 3.37 -2.30
N LEU A 86 3.27 3.37 -3.63
CA LEU A 86 4.53 3.28 -4.38
C LEU A 86 5.52 4.37 -3.97
N PHE A 87 5.07 5.62 -3.92
CA PHE A 87 5.90 6.75 -3.48
C PHE A 87 6.49 6.53 -2.08
N LEU A 88 5.68 6.02 -1.14
CA LEU A 88 6.12 5.75 0.23
C LEU A 88 7.11 4.59 0.30
N LEU A 89 6.91 3.53 -0.50
CA LEU A 89 7.79 2.38 -0.57
C LEU A 89 9.14 2.72 -1.21
N ASP A 90 9.14 3.51 -2.29
CA ASP A 90 10.38 3.98 -2.94
C ASP A 90 11.23 4.87 -2.04
N SER A 91 10.58 5.54 -1.08
CA SER A 91 11.23 6.40 -0.10
C SER A 91 11.70 5.65 1.16
N ALA A 92 11.39 4.34 1.29
CA ALA A 92 11.71 3.56 2.47
C ALA A 92 13.19 3.15 2.52
N HIS A 93 13.82 3.29 3.68
CA HIS A 93 15.24 2.94 3.82
C HIS A 93 15.46 1.42 3.84
N PRO A 94 16.47 0.87 3.13
CA PRO A 94 16.68 -0.58 3.00
C PRO A 94 16.90 -1.34 4.32
N SER A 95 17.32 -0.66 5.38
CA SER A 95 17.62 -1.28 6.68
C SER A 95 16.38 -1.61 7.53
N ILE A 96 15.20 -1.12 7.15
CA ILE A 96 13.92 -1.30 7.88
C ILE A 96 12.86 -1.94 6.98
N ALA A 97 13.13 -1.95 5.67
CA ALA A 97 12.38 -2.70 4.68
C ALA A 97 12.40 -4.21 4.97
N PRO A 98 11.26 -4.91 4.83
CA PRO A 98 11.25 -6.37 4.70
C PRO A 98 12.27 -6.84 3.64
N ALA A 99 12.88 -8.00 3.83
CA ALA A 99 13.87 -8.54 2.87
C ALA A 99 13.33 -8.61 1.44
N ASP A 100 12.02 -8.86 1.31
CA ASP A 100 11.33 -8.98 0.03
C ASP A 100 10.62 -7.69 -0.42
N LEU A 101 10.88 -6.54 0.23
CA LEU A 101 10.18 -5.28 -0.08
C LEU A 101 10.32 -4.89 -1.56
N LEU A 102 11.49 -5.12 -2.15
CA LEU A 102 11.73 -4.86 -3.57
C LEU A 102 10.79 -5.69 -4.46
N VAL A 103 10.59 -6.97 -4.13
CA VAL A 103 9.69 -7.85 -4.89
C VAL A 103 8.27 -7.34 -4.79
N TRP A 104 7.80 -6.99 -3.58
CA TRP A 104 6.46 -6.49 -3.38
C TRP A 104 6.21 -5.13 -4.04
N ASN A 105 7.23 -4.25 -4.05
CA ASN A 105 7.15 -2.95 -4.71
C ASN A 105 7.04 -3.10 -6.24
N LEU A 106 7.84 -3.99 -6.85
CA LEU A 106 7.74 -4.34 -8.26
C LEU A 106 6.36 -4.89 -8.62
N ARG A 107 5.82 -5.82 -7.81
CA ARG A 107 4.47 -6.35 -8.01
C ARG A 107 3.38 -5.29 -7.92
N LEU A 108 3.55 -4.30 -7.04
CA LEU A 108 2.62 -3.19 -6.92
C LEU A 108 2.69 -2.25 -8.13
N ALA A 109 3.88 -2.01 -8.66
CA ALA A 109 4.09 -1.22 -9.88
C ALA A 109 3.46 -1.90 -11.10
N ASP A 110 3.72 -3.20 -11.29
CA ASP A 110 3.09 -3.99 -12.36
C ASP A 110 1.56 -3.92 -12.29
N LEU A 111 0.99 -4.00 -11.08
CA LEU A 111 -0.45 -3.92 -10.86
C LEU A 111 -1.00 -2.51 -11.11
N ARG A 112 -0.21 -1.48 -10.80
CA ARG A 112 -0.58 -0.08 -11.04
C ARG A 112 -0.77 0.22 -12.51
N ASP A 113 0.03 -0.39 -13.38
CA ASP A 113 -0.06 -0.23 -14.82
C ASP A 113 -1.28 -0.98 -15.40
N ALA A 114 -1.70 -2.09 -14.78
CA ALA A 114 -2.88 -2.86 -15.18
C ALA A 114 -4.22 -2.28 -14.69
N LEU A 115 -4.21 -1.45 -13.64
CA LEU A 115 -5.41 -0.90 -13.01
C LEU A 115 -6.28 -0.01 -13.93
N PRO A 116 -5.72 0.92 -14.73
CA PRO A 116 -6.49 1.76 -15.63
C PRO A 116 -7.35 0.95 -16.61
N ASP A 117 -6.77 -0.09 -17.22
CA ASP A 117 -7.47 -0.94 -18.19
C ASP A 117 -8.61 -1.73 -17.54
N ALA A 118 -8.38 -2.27 -16.34
CA ALA A 118 -9.40 -2.99 -15.61
C ALA A 118 -10.55 -2.09 -15.13
N LEU A 119 -10.25 -0.86 -14.71
CA LEU A 119 -11.27 0.13 -14.34
C LEU A 119 -12.07 0.58 -15.57
N LEU A 120 -11.41 0.82 -16.71
CA LEU A 120 -12.06 1.07 -17.99
C LEU A 120 -12.98 -0.08 -18.39
N ALA A 121 -12.51 -1.33 -18.32
CA ALA A 121 -13.30 -2.51 -18.64
C ALA A 121 -14.51 -2.69 -17.70
N ALA A 122 -14.32 -2.46 -16.39
CA ALA A 122 -15.38 -2.59 -15.40
C ALA A 122 -16.45 -1.48 -15.51
N TRP A 123 -16.09 -0.32 -16.04
CA TRP A 123 -17.02 0.80 -16.25
C TRP A 123 -17.68 0.79 -17.64
N ALA A 124 -17.04 0.21 -18.65
CA ALA A 124 -17.63 0.03 -19.98
C ALA A 124 -18.89 -0.87 -19.98
N GLY A 125 -19.11 -1.64 -18.90
CA GLY A 125 -20.28 -2.52 -18.73
C GLY A 125 -21.41 -1.93 -17.86
N ARG A 126 -21.32 -0.68 -17.40
CA ARG A 126 -22.41 -0.03 -16.66
C ARG A 126 -23.33 0.75 -17.62
N PRO A 127 -24.67 0.59 -17.54
CA PRO A 127 -25.62 1.32 -18.38
C PRO A 127 -25.60 2.84 -18.13
#